data_AF-A0A3N3DU37-F1
#
_entry.id   AF-A0A3N3DU37-F1
#
_cell.length_a   1.000
_cell.length_b   1.000
_cell.length_c   1.000
_cell.angle_alpha   90.00
_cell.angle_beta   90.00
_cell.angle_gamma   90.00
#
_symmetry.space_group_name_H-M   'P 1'
#
loop_
_entity.id
_entity.type
_entity.pdbx_description
1 polymer ?
#
loop_
_entity_poly.entity_id
_entity_poly.type
_entity_poly.pdbx_seq_one_letter_code
_entity_poly.pdbx_strand_id
1 'polypeptide(L)'
;MNNVNKYLLAAGMSQLVAISAFAAVPNTFTSGTPALASEVNENFTDLDSRLAAIEEVYATVDLDCGADADALVDALDSDRNATVRTTYNVTGNCNGTYITRSDVVIDGDGSATILGNYNEYGESLYIEKQSNVRLRDINLQGTLTVTSNSTARLEGVAFAAPVIESNDDGGNDYLPNLDIRSAYLRIQSGSLDNVSLHANKNSAVEIRSDVTGNAFQVVADGNSTIVTKSNAGVGLVEAIGTSSIFAAALNATEVIAEGGSYIEVDSINASGRGEAYGNSRIAVWGNASFAEEFYLNGNSSLEVDGDFSSDTLECQFNSTMKIQGNTSIAGTFDWVSNGEVFGVSIQKGCHAQFEGTTPANNKVNIDNYSSAIDGNWTELYQQF
;
A
#
# COMPACT_ATOMS: atom_id res chain seq x y z
N MET A 1 -11.52 -5.54 -28.77
CA MET A 1 -10.19 -4.95 -29.01
C MET A 1 -9.27 -5.43 -27.90
N ASN A 2 -8.28 -6.26 -28.21
CA ASN A 2 -7.48 -7.00 -27.22
C ASN A 2 -6.61 -6.09 -26.33
N ASN A 3 -6.58 -6.43 -25.04
CA ASN A 3 -5.82 -5.74 -23.98
C ASN A 3 -4.30 -5.67 -24.25
N VAL A 4 -3.79 -6.52 -25.15
CA VAL A 4 -2.39 -6.51 -25.61
C VAL A 4 -2.03 -5.20 -26.35
N ASN A 5 -2.99 -4.54 -27.01
CA ASN A 5 -2.72 -3.30 -27.75
C ASN A 5 -2.60 -2.04 -26.86
N LYS A 6 -3.06 -2.08 -25.61
CA LYS A 6 -2.95 -0.94 -24.68
C LYS A 6 -1.56 -0.87 -24.04
N TYR A 7 -0.94 -2.02 -23.75
CA TYR A 7 0.42 -2.08 -23.23
C TYR A 7 1.49 -1.80 -24.31
N LEU A 8 1.22 -2.15 -25.58
CA LEU A 8 2.15 -1.88 -26.68
C LEU A 8 2.25 -0.37 -27.02
N LEU A 9 1.16 0.39 -26.83
CA LEU A 9 1.15 1.83 -27.09
C LEU A 9 1.84 2.64 -25.97
N ALA A 10 1.77 2.16 -24.72
CA ALA A 10 2.48 2.76 -23.59
C ALA A 10 4.00 2.47 -23.63
N ALA A 11 4.42 1.30 -24.12
CA ALA A 11 5.84 0.98 -24.31
C ALA A 11 6.45 1.67 -25.56
N GLY A 12 5.64 1.94 -26.60
CA GLY A 12 6.10 2.50 -27.87
C GLY A 12 6.44 4.00 -27.84
N MET A 13 5.97 4.77 -26.86
CA MET A 13 6.28 6.21 -26.74
C MET A 13 7.51 6.50 -25.87
N SER A 14 8.05 5.50 -25.15
CA SER A 14 9.25 5.66 -24.29
C SER A 14 10.57 5.38 -25.00
N GLN A 15 10.56 4.91 -26.26
CA GLN A 15 11.77 4.45 -26.97
C GLN A 15 12.26 5.36 -28.12
N LEU A 16 11.68 6.55 -28.32
CA LEU A 16 12.03 7.40 -29.48
C LEU A 16 12.78 8.70 -29.19
N VAL A 17 13.32 8.89 -27.98
CA VAL A 17 14.37 9.91 -27.74
C VAL A 17 15.36 9.40 -26.68
N ALA A 18 16.04 8.29 -26.96
CA ALA A 18 17.39 8.12 -26.43
C ALA A 18 18.33 8.98 -27.28
N ILE A 19 18.24 10.30 -27.13
CA ILE A 19 19.42 11.11 -27.39
C ILE A 19 20.37 10.68 -26.27
N SER A 20 21.31 9.80 -26.61
CA SER A 20 22.56 9.73 -25.87
C SER A 20 23.15 11.12 -25.92
N ALA A 21 22.81 11.95 -24.94
CA ALA A 21 23.52 13.16 -24.62
C ALA A 21 24.89 12.68 -24.14
N PHE A 22 25.78 12.41 -25.10
CA PHE A 22 27.19 12.40 -24.80
C PHE A 22 27.45 13.78 -24.20
N ALA A 23 27.86 13.79 -22.94
CA ALA A 23 28.29 15.01 -22.29
C ALA A 23 29.29 15.69 -23.23
N ALA A 24 28.93 16.87 -23.73
CA ALA A 24 29.80 17.62 -24.62
C ALA A 24 31.08 17.94 -23.85
N VAL A 25 32.17 17.25 -24.18
CA VAL A 25 33.50 17.55 -23.66
C VAL A 25 34.19 18.52 -24.62
N PRO A 26 35.03 19.45 -24.13
CA PRO A 26 35.71 20.43 -24.97
C PRO A 26 36.46 19.81 -26.16
N ASN A 27 37.13 18.67 -25.94
CA ASN A 27 37.96 17.99 -26.93
C ASN A 27 37.60 16.50 -27.05
N THR A 28 37.54 15.96 -28.26
CA THR A 28 37.33 14.52 -28.52
C THR A 28 38.57 13.90 -29.15
N PHE A 29 39.03 12.76 -28.63
CA PHE A 29 40.28 12.14 -29.07
C PHE A 29 40.00 10.96 -29.99
N THR A 30 40.72 10.90 -31.12
CA THR A 30 40.66 9.78 -32.06
C THR A 30 41.75 8.75 -31.73
N SER A 31 41.42 7.47 -31.84
CA SER A 31 42.40 6.42 -31.60
C SER A 31 43.59 6.53 -32.55
N GLY A 32 44.81 6.38 -32.03
CA GLY A 32 46.04 6.45 -32.81
C GLY A 32 46.55 7.86 -33.14
N THR A 33 45.84 8.92 -32.75
CA THR A 33 46.32 10.30 -32.87
C THR A 33 46.86 10.81 -31.53
N PRO A 34 48.09 11.36 -31.47
CA PRO A 34 48.59 12.01 -30.26
C PRO A 34 47.70 13.19 -29.86
N ALA A 35 47.24 13.23 -28.61
CA ALA A 35 46.50 14.35 -28.04
C ALA A 35 47.46 15.38 -27.43
N LEU A 36 47.15 16.67 -27.55
CA LEU A 36 47.93 17.69 -26.86
C LEU A 36 47.60 17.67 -25.37
N ALA A 37 48.61 17.83 -24.52
CA ALA A 37 48.41 17.88 -23.07
C ALA A 37 47.46 19.03 -22.66
N SER A 38 47.44 20.14 -23.39
CA SER A 38 46.51 21.25 -23.18
C SER A 38 45.05 20.85 -23.40
N GLU A 39 44.76 20.08 -24.46
CA GLU A 39 43.40 19.62 -24.79
C GLU A 39 42.88 18.63 -23.76
N VAL A 40 43.76 17.78 -23.24
CA VAL A 40 43.46 16.84 -22.15
C VAL A 40 43.16 17.60 -20.86
N ASN A 41 43.99 18.59 -20.51
CA ASN A 41 43.79 19.41 -19.30
C ASN A 41 42.50 20.24 -19.37
N GLU A 42 42.10 20.73 -20.54
CA GLU A 42 40.83 21.43 -20.74
C GLU A 42 39.63 20.53 -20.46
N ASN A 43 39.66 19.26 -20.89
CA ASN A 43 38.60 18.29 -20.57
C ASN A 43 38.54 18.00 -19.06
N PHE A 44 39.68 17.89 -18.38
CA PHE A 44 39.71 17.72 -16.93
C PHE A 44 39.18 18.96 -16.19
N THR A 45 39.51 20.17 -16.69
CA THR A 45 38.99 21.42 -16.12
C THR A 45 37.47 21.55 -16.29
N ASP A 46 36.92 21.16 -17.44
CA ASP A 46 35.47 21.10 -17.66
C ASP A 46 34.80 20.08 -16.72
N LEU A 47 35.42 18.91 -16.54
CA LEU A 47 34.94 17.90 -15.61
C LEU A 47 34.91 18.43 -14.17
N ASP A 48 36.00 19.07 -13.71
CA ASP A 48 36.09 19.66 -12.38
C ASP A 48 35.04 20.76 -12.19
N SER A 49 34.84 21.63 -13.19
CA SER A 49 33.82 22.68 -13.13
C SER A 49 32.41 22.12 -13.05
N ARG A 50 32.12 21.05 -13.79
CA ARG A 50 30.80 20.39 -13.77
C ARG A 50 30.58 19.61 -12.49
N LEU A 51 31.63 19.02 -11.93
CA LEU A 51 31.60 18.36 -10.64
C LEU A 51 31.33 19.38 -9.52
N ALA A 52 32.06 20.49 -9.50
CA ALA A 52 31.84 21.57 -8.53
C ALA A 52 30.41 22.14 -8.59
N ALA A 53 29.86 22.31 -9.80
CA ALA A 53 28.48 22.76 -9.99
C ALA A 53 27.43 21.74 -9.50
N ILE A 54 27.77 20.45 -9.42
CA ILE A 54 26.91 19.41 -8.83
C ILE A 54 27.10 19.37 -7.32
N GLU A 55 28.32 19.53 -6.81
CA GLU A 55 28.62 19.57 -5.38
C GLU A 55 27.95 20.76 -4.67
N GLU A 56 27.79 21.92 -5.34
CA GLU A 56 27.03 23.05 -4.80
C GLU A 56 25.52 22.75 -4.63
N VAL A 57 24.99 21.68 -5.23
CA VAL A 57 23.55 21.32 -5.21
C VAL A 57 23.21 20.33 -4.08
N TYR A 58 24.21 19.69 -3.46
CA TYR A 58 24.02 18.71 -2.41
C TYR A 58 24.88 19.02 -1.17
N ALA A 59 24.23 19.15 -0.03
CA ALA A 59 24.90 19.24 1.27
C ALA A 59 24.86 17.90 1.99
N THR A 60 25.91 17.57 2.74
CA THR A 60 25.96 16.42 3.64
C THR A 60 26.34 16.89 5.03
N VAL A 61 25.63 16.42 6.05
CA VAL A 61 25.82 16.79 7.45
C VAL A 61 25.84 15.51 8.28
N ASP A 62 26.93 15.28 9.02
CA ASP A 62 27.04 14.14 9.94
C ASP A 62 26.52 14.55 11.32
N LEU A 63 25.61 13.75 11.89
CA LEU A 63 24.93 14.02 13.16
C LEU A 63 25.10 12.84 14.11
N ASP A 64 25.76 13.07 15.25
CA ASP A 64 25.91 12.10 16.32
C ASP A 64 24.88 12.33 17.44
N CYS A 65 23.73 11.67 17.30
CA CYS A 65 22.68 11.72 18.31
C CYS A 65 22.98 10.87 19.57
N GLY A 66 24.09 10.13 19.60
CA GLY A 66 24.60 9.50 20.81
C GLY A 66 25.27 10.51 21.74
N ALA A 67 25.89 11.55 21.18
CA ALA A 67 26.49 12.65 21.93
C ALA A 67 25.48 13.77 22.23
N ASP A 68 24.57 14.04 21.28
CA ASP A 68 23.55 15.08 21.38
C ASP A 68 22.22 14.64 20.75
N ALA A 69 21.26 14.24 21.58
CA ALA A 69 19.97 13.73 21.13
C ALA A 69 19.18 14.75 20.27
N ASP A 70 19.45 16.05 20.39
CA ASP A 70 18.77 17.10 19.63
C ASP A 70 19.49 17.49 18.33
N ALA A 71 20.62 16.86 17.98
CA ALA A 71 21.44 17.23 16.82
C ALA A 71 20.64 17.27 15.50
N LEU A 72 19.70 16.34 15.29
CA LEU A 72 18.81 16.34 14.12
C LEU A 72 17.77 17.46 14.15
N VAL A 73 17.22 17.74 15.34
CA VAL A 73 16.25 18.84 15.53
C VAL A 73 16.93 20.15 15.17
N ASP A 74 18.08 20.41 15.79
CA ASP A 74 18.84 21.64 15.61
C ASP A 74 19.28 21.85 14.15
N ALA A 75 19.73 20.79 13.48
CA ALA A 75 20.15 20.85 12.08
C ALA A 75 18.99 21.13 11.11
N LEU A 76 17.81 20.53 11.34
CA LEU A 76 16.63 20.80 10.53
C LEU A 76 16.07 22.21 10.77
N ASP A 77 16.16 22.71 12.00
CA ASP A 77 15.75 24.07 12.34
C ASP A 77 16.69 25.14 11.78
N SER A 78 18.02 24.92 11.83
CA SER A 78 19.00 25.83 11.23
C SER A 78 18.82 25.93 9.72
N ASP A 79 18.51 24.81 9.09
CA ASP A 79 18.42 24.68 7.64
C ASP A 79 17.01 24.82 7.09
N ARG A 80 16.04 25.24 7.92
CA ARG A 80 14.62 25.30 7.55
C ARG A 80 14.33 26.06 6.23
N ASN A 81 15.15 27.07 5.92
CA ASN A 81 15.02 27.89 4.71
C ASN A 81 16.06 27.56 3.62
N ALA A 82 16.84 26.50 3.78
CA ALA A 82 17.85 26.14 2.79
C ALA A 82 17.19 25.61 1.51
N THR A 83 17.80 25.95 0.36
CA THR A 83 17.35 25.54 -0.98
C THR A 83 18.18 24.41 -1.56
N VAL A 84 19.27 24.05 -0.89
CA VAL A 84 20.16 22.94 -1.26
C VAL A 84 19.60 21.66 -0.68
N ARG A 85 19.64 20.57 -1.46
CA ARG A 85 19.26 19.25 -0.96
C ARG A 85 20.26 18.81 0.10
N THR A 86 19.79 18.47 1.30
CA THR A 86 20.67 18.08 2.40
C THR A 86 20.47 16.60 2.75
N THR A 87 21.58 15.88 2.89
CA THR A 87 21.63 14.53 3.48
C THR A 87 22.17 14.62 4.90
N TYR A 88 21.36 14.21 5.87
CA TYR A 88 21.74 14.11 7.27
C TYR A 88 22.09 12.65 7.57
N ASN A 89 23.38 12.37 7.76
CA ASN A 89 23.85 11.05 8.17
C ASN A 89 23.71 10.95 9.69
N VAL A 90 22.80 10.13 10.18
CA VAL A 90 22.44 10.05 11.59
C VAL A 90 22.99 8.78 12.25
N THR A 91 23.55 8.93 13.44
CA THR A 91 23.93 7.80 14.31
C THR A 91 23.36 7.99 15.72
N GLY A 92 23.10 6.90 16.44
CA GLY A 92 22.54 6.97 17.81
C GLY A 92 21.03 7.24 17.85
N ASN A 93 20.55 7.82 18.96
CA ASN A 93 19.13 8.02 19.22
C ASN A 93 18.77 9.52 19.14
N CYS A 94 18.21 9.95 18.02
CA CYS A 94 17.77 11.32 17.85
C CYS A 94 16.36 11.52 18.41
N ASN A 95 16.07 12.70 18.95
CA ASN A 95 14.72 13.09 19.30
C ASN A 95 13.86 13.30 18.05
N GLY A 96 12.56 12.98 18.19
CA GLY A 96 11.58 13.14 17.11
C GLY A 96 11.34 14.61 16.75
N THR A 97 11.07 14.89 15.48
CA THR A 97 11.11 16.26 14.96
C THR A 97 10.17 16.51 13.78
N TYR A 98 10.07 17.78 13.37
CA TYR A 98 9.29 18.26 12.25
C TYR A 98 10.17 18.49 11.03
N ILE A 99 9.71 18.08 9.85
CA ILE A 99 10.32 18.40 8.57
C ILE A 99 9.35 19.29 7.80
N THR A 100 9.71 20.56 7.69
CA THR A 100 8.88 21.62 7.08
C THR A 100 9.47 22.18 5.79
N ARG A 101 10.46 21.47 5.22
CA ARG A 101 11.18 21.86 4.00
C ARG A 101 11.37 20.67 3.06
N SER A 102 11.48 20.99 1.78
CA SER A 102 11.77 20.00 0.73
C SER A 102 13.24 19.62 0.64
N ASP A 103 13.48 18.51 -0.04
CA ASP A 103 14.77 17.96 -0.41
C ASP A 103 15.65 17.57 0.79
N VAL A 104 15.04 16.82 1.70
CA VAL A 104 15.70 16.26 2.89
C VAL A 104 15.93 14.77 2.70
N VAL A 105 17.13 14.30 3.01
CA VAL A 105 17.44 12.88 3.18
C VAL A 105 17.91 12.67 4.61
N ILE A 106 17.30 11.74 5.33
CA ILE A 106 17.82 11.25 6.62
C ILE A 106 18.32 9.83 6.37
N ASP A 107 19.60 9.62 6.62
CA ASP A 107 20.33 8.41 6.28
C ASP A 107 21.00 7.83 7.53
N GLY A 108 20.49 6.71 8.02
CA GLY A 108 21.05 6.03 9.17
C GLY A 108 22.10 4.99 8.81
N ASP A 109 22.68 4.39 9.84
CA ASP A 109 23.60 3.26 9.72
C ASP A 109 22.92 1.89 9.90
N GLY A 110 21.58 1.86 9.90
CA GLY A 110 20.74 0.71 10.21
C GLY A 110 20.44 0.53 11.71
N SER A 111 21.20 1.20 12.60
CA SER A 111 21.00 1.17 14.05
C SER A 111 20.46 2.49 14.60
N ALA A 112 20.66 3.58 13.86
CA ALA A 112 20.14 4.90 14.21
C ALA A 112 18.62 4.86 14.44
N THR A 113 18.18 5.54 15.49
CA THR A 113 16.78 5.55 15.93
C THR A 113 16.28 6.98 16.05
N ILE A 114 15.10 7.25 15.50
CA ILE A 114 14.36 8.49 15.76
C ILE A 114 13.28 8.18 16.79
N LEU A 115 13.45 8.72 17.99
CA LEU A 115 12.52 8.56 19.11
C LEU A 115 11.21 9.32 18.84
N GLY A 116 10.12 8.91 19.48
CA GLY A 116 8.89 9.72 19.48
C GLY A 116 9.13 11.05 20.20
N ASN A 117 8.62 12.15 19.63
CA ASN A 117 8.59 13.43 20.30
C ASN A 117 7.61 13.35 21.49
N TYR A 118 7.94 14.02 22.60
CA TYR A 118 7.14 14.03 23.83
C TYR A 118 5.85 14.87 23.71
N ASN A 119 5.61 15.54 22.58
CA ASN A 119 4.31 16.13 22.28
C ASN A 119 3.24 15.03 22.11
N GLU A 120 1.97 15.38 22.36
CA GLU A 120 0.86 14.48 22.72
C GLU A 120 0.56 13.28 21.79
N TYR A 121 1.24 13.15 20.65
CA TYR A 121 1.02 12.10 19.65
C TYR A 121 2.21 11.17 19.43
N GLY A 122 3.33 11.38 20.14
CA GLY A 122 4.46 10.44 20.11
C GLY A 122 5.11 10.28 18.74
N GLU A 123 5.08 11.31 17.86
CA GLU A 123 5.59 11.18 16.50
C GLU A 123 7.12 11.16 16.46
N SER A 124 7.70 10.18 15.76
CA SER A 124 9.12 10.23 15.41
C SER A 124 9.41 11.34 14.42
N LEU A 125 8.57 11.46 13.38
CA LEU A 125 8.75 12.44 12.32
C LEU A 125 7.40 12.97 11.86
N TYR A 126 7.29 14.29 11.77
CA TYR A 126 6.12 14.97 11.21
C TYR A 126 6.53 15.77 9.98
N ILE A 127 6.13 15.30 8.80
CA ILE A 127 6.51 15.86 7.51
C ILE A 127 5.35 16.68 6.94
N GLU A 128 5.56 17.98 6.72
CA GLU A 128 4.51 18.89 6.26
C GLU A 128 5.02 19.98 5.32
N LYS A 129 4.13 20.90 4.92
CA LYS A 129 4.42 22.05 4.04
C LYS A 129 5.03 21.67 2.69
N GLN A 130 4.43 20.67 2.02
CA GLN A 130 4.83 20.23 0.68
C GLN A 130 6.30 19.78 0.62
N SER A 131 6.75 19.07 1.66
CA SER A 131 8.12 18.58 1.76
C SER A 131 8.33 17.34 0.87
N ASN A 132 9.58 17.11 0.46
CA ASN A 132 10.03 15.91 -0.25
C ASN A 132 11.15 15.27 0.56
N VAL A 133 10.85 14.14 1.21
CA VAL A 133 11.74 13.53 2.20
C VAL A 133 12.04 12.09 1.84
N ARG A 134 13.31 11.70 2.01
CA ARG A 134 13.75 10.31 1.93
C ARG A 134 14.30 9.87 3.29
N LEU A 135 13.82 8.75 3.78
CA LEU A 135 14.29 8.10 4.99
C LEU A 135 14.96 6.78 4.62
N ARG A 136 16.17 6.56 5.12
CA ARG A 136 16.97 5.38 4.81
C ARG A 136 17.59 4.78 6.07
N ASP A 137 17.50 3.46 6.20
CA ASP A 137 18.27 2.67 7.18
C ASP A 137 18.19 3.23 8.62
N ILE A 138 16.98 3.58 9.05
CA ILE A 138 16.66 4.10 10.39
C ILE A 138 15.54 3.30 11.05
N ASN A 139 15.49 3.35 12.38
CA ASN A 139 14.40 2.84 13.19
C ASN A 139 13.51 4.00 13.67
N LEU A 140 12.19 3.89 13.50
CA LEU A 140 11.22 4.84 14.05
C LEU A 140 10.51 4.22 15.25
N GLN A 141 10.66 4.85 16.43
CA GLN A 141 9.99 4.38 17.66
C GLN A 141 8.57 4.94 17.85
N GLY A 142 8.27 6.04 17.18
CA GLY A 142 6.98 6.71 17.17
C GLY A 142 6.34 6.72 15.80
N THR A 143 5.26 7.48 15.66
CA THR A 143 4.54 7.60 14.39
C THR A 143 5.31 8.45 13.37
N LEU A 144 5.32 8.02 12.11
CA LEU A 144 5.64 8.87 10.97
C LEU A 144 4.34 9.45 10.41
N THR A 145 4.20 10.76 10.53
CA THR A 145 3.08 11.50 9.95
C THR A 145 3.54 12.25 8.72
N VAL A 146 2.82 12.11 7.60
CA VAL A 146 3.10 12.84 6.35
C VAL A 146 1.84 13.56 5.91
N THR A 147 1.92 14.88 5.74
CA THR A 147 0.74 15.70 5.47
C THR A 147 0.99 16.83 4.47
N SER A 148 -0.06 17.58 4.13
CA SER A 148 0.02 18.85 3.40
C SER A 148 0.69 18.73 2.03
N ASN A 149 0.27 17.73 1.25
CA ASN A 149 0.82 17.37 -0.07
C ASN A 149 2.33 17.08 -0.07
N SER A 150 2.86 16.65 1.08
CA SER A 150 4.25 16.21 1.18
C SER A 150 4.42 14.79 0.62
N THR A 151 5.67 14.45 0.35
CA THR A 151 6.07 13.15 -0.17
C THR A 151 7.13 12.54 0.75
N ALA A 152 6.97 11.26 1.06
CA ALA A 152 7.94 10.50 1.84
C ALA A 152 8.33 9.22 1.08
N ARG A 153 9.62 8.91 1.07
CA ARG A 153 10.17 7.66 0.53
C ARG A 153 10.95 6.92 1.59
N LEU A 154 10.57 5.67 1.86
CA LEU A 154 11.18 4.83 2.88
C LEU A 154 12.02 3.72 2.26
N GLU A 155 13.24 3.52 2.74
CA GLU A 155 14.15 2.45 2.33
C GLU A 155 14.81 1.85 3.57
N GLY A 156 14.57 0.58 3.87
CA GLY A 156 15.18 -0.04 5.05
C GLY A 156 14.75 0.59 6.37
N VAL A 157 13.57 1.24 6.41
CA VAL A 157 13.01 1.83 7.62
C VAL A 157 12.30 0.76 8.42
N ALA A 158 12.61 0.65 9.71
CA ALA A 158 11.93 -0.26 10.64
C ALA A 158 11.05 0.52 11.62
N PHE A 159 9.99 -0.14 12.10
CA PHE A 159 8.99 0.46 12.98
C PHE A 159 8.93 -0.28 14.32
N ALA A 160 8.72 0.47 15.39
CA ALA A 160 8.24 -0.09 16.65
C ALA A 160 6.80 -0.62 16.50
N ALA A 161 6.43 -1.58 17.35
CA ALA A 161 5.08 -2.11 17.42
C ALA A 161 4.07 -0.96 17.61
N PRO A 162 2.94 -0.95 16.88
CA PRO A 162 1.93 0.06 17.03
C PRO A 162 1.30 -0.03 18.43
N VAL A 163 0.87 1.12 18.94
CA VAL A 163 0.10 1.18 20.18
C VAL A 163 -1.28 0.58 19.92
N ILE A 164 -1.75 -0.24 20.86
CA ILE A 164 -3.09 -0.81 20.84
C ILE A 164 -3.96 0.01 21.79
N GLU A 165 -5.04 0.56 21.28
CA GLU A 165 -6.12 1.10 22.11
C GLU A 165 -7.18 0.02 22.31
N SER A 166 -7.52 -0.25 23.57
CA SER A 166 -8.66 -1.09 23.89
C SER A 166 -9.91 -0.33 23.51
N ASN A 167 -10.70 -0.85 22.57
CA ASN A 167 -12.02 -0.31 22.32
C ASN A 167 -13.03 -0.85 23.35
N ASP A 168 -14.15 -0.14 23.53
CA ASP A 168 -15.18 -0.49 24.52
C ASP A 168 -15.83 -1.87 24.24
N ASP A 169 -15.68 -2.38 23.02
CA ASP A 169 -16.22 -3.67 22.56
C ASP A 169 -15.23 -4.84 22.76
N GLY A 170 -14.08 -4.61 23.38
CA GLY A 170 -13.08 -5.64 23.67
C GLY A 170 -12.21 -6.06 22.48
N GLY A 171 -12.31 -5.32 21.36
CA GLY A 171 -11.37 -5.37 20.25
C GLY A 171 -10.11 -4.54 20.50
N ASN A 172 -9.09 -4.82 19.70
CA ASN A 172 -7.81 -4.12 19.71
C ASN A 172 -7.75 -3.22 18.47
N ASP A 173 -7.86 -1.91 18.65
CA ASP A 173 -7.67 -0.95 17.56
C ASP A 173 -6.20 -0.53 17.53
N TYR A 174 -5.53 -0.77 16.41
CA TYR A 174 -4.14 -0.35 16.24
C TYR A 174 -4.09 1.12 15.89
N LEU A 175 -3.43 1.93 16.72
CA LEU A 175 -3.07 3.29 16.32
C LEU A 175 -2.07 3.23 15.15
N PRO A 176 -2.19 4.11 14.14
CA PRO A 176 -1.27 4.13 13.02
C PRO A 176 0.11 4.63 13.47
N ASN A 177 1.15 3.87 13.15
CA ASN A 177 2.54 4.35 13.20
C ASN A 177 3.03 4.85 11.83
N LEU A 178 2.21 4.66 10.78
CA LEU A 178 2.31 5.33 9.49
C LEU A 178 1.00 6.04 9.18
N ASP A 179 0.98 7.36 9.30
CA ASP A 179 -0.22 8.18 9.11
C ASP A 179 -0.04 9.18 7.97
N ILE A 180 -0.70 8.93 6.85
CA ILE A 180 -0.51 9.66 5.58
C ILE A 180 -1.78 10.44 5.27
N ARG A 181 -1.72 11.77 5.38
CA ARG A 181 -2.90 12.66 5.31
C ARG A 181 -2.79 13.67 4.19
N SER A 182 -3.57 13.55 3.11
CA SER A 182 -3.41 14.40 1.92
C SER A 182 -1.96 14.44 1.43
N ALA A 183 -1.31 13.27 1.35
CA ALA A 183 0.11 13.15 1.06
C ALA A 183 0.42 11.88 0.24
N TYR A 184 1.68 11.74 -0.18
CA TYR A 184 2.15 10.54 -0.87
C TYR A 184 3.26 9.83 -0.09
N LEU A 185 3.11 8.51 0.07
CA LEU A 185 4.12 7.64 0.66
C LEU A 185 4.58 6.58 -0.35
N ARG A 186 5.89 6.33 -0.38
CA ARG A 186 6.48 5.20 -1.09
C ARG A 186 7.34 4.36 -0.17
N ILE A 187 6.95 3.11 0.06
CA ILE A 187 7.79 2.12 0.75
C ILE A 187 8.57 1.36 -0.32
N GLN A 188 9.84 1.73 -0.48
CA GLN A 188 10.68 1.27 -1.58
C GLN A 188 11.32 -0.10 -1.29
N SER A 189 11.73 -0.35 -0.05
CA SER A 189 12.37 -1.60 0.41
C SER A 189 12.31 -1.68 1.93
N GLY A 190 12.55 -2.87 2.49
CA GLY A 190 12.54 -3.14 3.93
C GLY A 190 11.47 -4.15 4.32
N SER A 191 10.89 -3.97 5.49
CA SER A 191 9.85 -4.85 6.04
C SER A 191 8.62 -4.03 6.44
N LEU A 192 7.43 -4.64 6.35
CA LEU A 192 6.19 -4.16 6.94
C LEU A 192 5.99 -4.67 8.36
N ASP A 193 6.97 -5.38 8.95
CA ASP A 193 6.88 -5.80 10.34
C ASP A 193 6.59 -4.59 11.23
N ASN A 194 5.60 -4.77 12.10
CA ASN A 194 5.07 -3.73 12.98
C ASN A 194 4.36 -2.56 12.31
N VAL A 195 4.06 -2.61 11.01
CA VAL A 195 3.36 -1.50 10.36
C VAL A 195 1.87 -1.50 10.67
N SER A 196 1.37 -0.36 11.10
CA SER A 196 -0.05 0.02 11.11
C SER A 196 -0.20 1.26 10.23
N LEU A 197 -0.66 1.06 8.99
CA LEU A 197 -0.72 2.08 7.96
C LEU A 197 -2.15 2.62 7.79
N HIS A 198 -2.27 3.95 7.84
CA HIS A 198 -3.50 4.66 7.55
C HIS A 198 -3.24 5.74 6.49
N ALA A 199 -3.83 5.58 5.31
CA ALA A 199 -3.85 6.58 4.26
C ALA A 199 -5.21 7.30 4.27
N ASN A 200 -5.22 8.58 4.62
CA ASN A 200 -6.45 9.37 4.80
C ASN A 200 -6.45 10.67 3.97
N LYS A 201 -7.64 11.20 3.64
CA LYS A 201 -7.87 12.52 3.05
C LYS A 201 -7.17 12.73 1.71
N ASN A 202 -7.49 11.95 0.69
CA ASN A 202 -6.87 12.03 -0.64
C ASN A 202 -5.38 11.70 -0.64
N SER A 203 -4.99 10.68 0.13
CA SER A 203 -3.61 10.20 0.17
C SER A 203 -3.37 9.10 -0.85
N ALA A 204 -2.10 8.92 -1.22
CA ALA A 204 -1.67 7.83 -2.08
C ALA A 204 -0.47 7.10 -1.47
N VAL A 205 -0.51 5.77 -1.41
CA VAL A 205 0.59 4.94 -0.91
C VAL A 205 1.00 3.91 -1.96
N GLU A 206 2.30 3.79 -2.21
CA GLU A 206 2.88 2.72 -3.03
C GLU A 206 3.79 1.83 -2.18
N ILE A 207 3.51 0.52 -2.13
CA ILE A 207 4.36 -0.50 -1.50
C ILE A 207 5.00 -1.35 -2.60
N ARG A 208 6.32 -1.37 -2.66
CA ARG A 208 7.08 -2.07 -3.71
C ARG A 208 7.14 -3.58 -3.48
N SER A 209 7.44 -4.31 -4.55
CA SER A 209 7.49 -5.79 -4.57
C SER A 209 8.48 -6.39 -3.58
N ASP A 210 9.59 -5.69 -3.33
CA ASP A 210 10.71 -6.22 -2.55
C ASP A 210 10.52 -5.97 -1.04
N VAL A 211 9.41 -5.35 -0.64
CA VAL A 211 9.04 -5.17 0.77
C VAL A 211 8.50 -6.50 1.31
N THR A 212 8.96 -6.91 2.48
CA THR A 212 8.61 -8.20 3.11
C THR A 212 7.91 -8.01 4.47
N GLY A 213 7.76 -9.05 5.28
CA GLY A 213 7.23 -8.96 6.66
C GLY A 213 5.71 -9.07 6.77
N ASN A 214 5.19 -8.68 7.94
CA ASN A 214 3.76 -8.69 8.23
C ASN A 214 3.31 -7.37 8.89
N ALA A 215 2.41 -6.66 8.22
CA ALA A 215 1.72 -5.51 8.79
C ALA A 215 0.59 -5.95 9.73
N PHE A 216 0.30 -5.13 10.74
CA PHE A 216 -0.89 -5.28 11.56
C PHE A 216 -2.14 -4.85 10.79
N GLN A 217 -2.09 -3.70 10.12
CA GLN A 217 -3.20 -3.22 9.30
C GLN A 217 -2.75 -2.28 8.17
N VAL A 218 -3.57 -2.21 7.13
CA VAL A 218 -3.47 -1.30 6.01
C VAL A 218 -4.86 -0.75 5.70
N VAL A 219 -5.07 0.53 5.99
CA VAL A 219 -6.36 1.20 5.84
C VAL A 219 -6.25 2.35 4.83
N ALA A 220 -7.11 2.32 3.80
CA ALA A 220 -7.33 3.43 2.88
C ALA A 220 -8.66 4.12 3.21
N ASP A 221 -8.63 5.36 3.67
CA ASP A 221 -9.79 6.15 4.09
C ASP A 221 -9.86 7.52 3.38
N GLY A 222 -11.07 8.06 3.24
CA GLY A 222 -11.29 9.43 2.80
C GLY A 222 -10.79 9.71 1.40
N ASN A 223 -11.25 8.94 0.41
CA ASN A 223 -10.86 9.03 -1.00
C ASN A 223 -9.36 8.80 -1.23
N SER A 224 -8.76 7.85 -0.50
CA SER A 224 -7.34 7.52 -0.62
C SER A 224 -7.11 6.28 -1.48
N THR A 225 -5.87 6.09 -1.94
CA THR A 225 -5.47 4.96 -2.78
C THR A 225 -4.24 4.28 -2.23
N ILE A 226 -4.26 2.95 -2.13
CA ILE A 226 -3.08 2.15 -1.79
C ILE A 226 -2.82 1.17 -2.94
N VAL A 227 -1.57 1.12 -3.41
CA VAL A 227 -1.11 0.17 -4.41
C VAL A 227 0.03 -0.64 -3.81
N THR A 228 -0.17 -1.94 -3.63
CA THR A 228 0.88 -2.86 -3.18
C THR A 228 1.26 -3.85 -4.26
N LYS A 229 2.57 -4.03 -4.44
CA LYS A 229 3.15 -5.11 -5.25
C LYS A 229 3.84 -6.16 -4.37
N SER A 230 3.85 -5.94 -3.06
CA SER A 230 4.40 -6.85 -2.07
C SER A 230 3.43 -7.99 -1.80
N ASN A 231 3.97 -9.16 -1.45
CA ASN A 231 3.21 -10.31 -0.98
C ASN A 231 3.23 -10.43 0.57
N ALA A 232 3.66 -9.37 1.26
CA ALA A 232 3.67 -9.31 2.72
C ALA A 232 2.30 -9.63 3.34
N GLY A 233 2.30 -10.24 4.51
CA GLY A 233 1.08 -10.51 5.26
C GLY A 233 0.51 -9.23 5.86
N VAL A 234 -0.81 -9.16 6.00
CA VAL A 234 -1.49 -8.03 6.66
C VAL A 234 -2.55 -8.56 7.60
N GLY A 235 -2.67 -8.07 8.83
CA GLY A 235 -3.81 -8.45 9.68
C GLY A 235 -5.13 -8.00 9.05
N LEU A 236 -5.35 -6.68 9.00
CA LEU A 236 -6.53 -6.07 8.41
C LEU A 236 -6.20 -5.30 7.12
N VAL A 237 -6.91 -5.58 6.03
CA VAL A 237 -6.91 -4.75 4.82
C VAL A 237 -8.29 -4.11 4.67
N GLU A 238 -8.35 -2.78 4.70
CA GLU A 238 -9.63 -2.07 4.71
C GLU A 238 -9.63 -0.85 3.79
N ALA A 239 -10.68 -0.73 2.96
CA ALA A 239 -10.93 0.45 2.14
C ALA A 239 -12.26 1.09 2.54
N ILE A 240 -12.24 2.33 3.02
CA ILE A 240 -13.41 3.07 3.55
C ILE A 240 -13.55 4.43 2.84
N GLY A 241 -14.78 4.92 2.74
CA GLY A 241 -15.03 6.32 2.40
C GLY A 241 -14.59 6.66 0.98
N THR A 242 -15.07 5.89 -0.01
CA THR A 242 -14.74 6.02 -1.44
C THR A 242 -13.26 5.82 -1.77
N SER A 243 -12.59 4.96 -1.02
CA SER A 243 -11.16 4.68 -1.20
C SER A 243 -10.90 3.43 -2.05
N SER A 244 -9.63 3.20 -2.37
CA SER A 244 -9.23 2.09 -3.22
C SER A 244 -7.96 1.38 -2.80
N ILE A 245 -7.94 0.06 -2.93
CA ILE A 245 -6.75 -0.77 -2.72
C ILE A 245 -6.54 -1.67 -3.93
N PHE A 246 -5.31 -1.65 -4.45
CA PHE A 246 -4.84 -2.53 -5.52
C PHE A 246 -3.69 -3.39 -5.05
N ALA A 247 -3.76 -4.70 -5.32
CA ALA A 247 -2.69 -5.64 -4.96
C ALA A 247 -2.48 -6.72 -6.01
N ALA A 248 -1.23 -7.19 -6.17
CA ALA A 248 -1.01 -8.44 -6.91
C ALA A 248 -1.57 -9.64 -6.13
N ALA A 249 -1.29 -9.73 -4.84
CA ALA A 249 -1.89 -10.73 -3.96
C ALA A 249 -2.12 -10.12 -2.58
N LEU A 250 -3.19 -10.55 -1.91
CA LEU A 250 -3.44 -10.24 -0.50
C LEU A 250 -3.38 -11.53 0.32
N ASN A 251 -2.41 -11.59 1.23
CA ASN A 251 -2.38 -12.56 2.32
C ASN A 251 -2.81 -11.81 3.58
N ALA A 252 -4.08 -11.97 3.99
CA ALA A 252 -4.64 -11.18 5.07
C ALA A 252 -5.33 -12.01 6.16
N THR A 253 -5.64 -11.42 7.32
CA THR A 253 -6.66 -12.02 8.21
C THR A 253 -8.05 -11.59 7.74
N GLU A 254 -8.26 -10.29 7.55
CA GLU A 254 -9.54 -9.72 7.11
C GLU A 254 -9.37 -8.81 5.89
N VAL A 255 -10.36 -8.83 5.00
CA VAL A 255 -10.42 -7.96 3.81
C VAL A 255 -11.77 -7.29 3.72
N ILE A 256 -11.81 -5.97 3.89
CA ILE A 256 -13.05 -5.21 4.08
C ILE A 256 -13.12 -4.03 3.10
N ALA A 257 -14.23 -3.89 2.39
CA ALA A 257 -14.52 -2.75 1.53
C ALA A 257 -15.84 -2.08 1.92
N GLU A 258 -15.77 -0.80 2.31
CA GLU A 258 -16.89 -0.06 2.90
C GLU A 258 -17.12 1.33 2.30
N GLY A 259 -18.37 1.77 2.31
CA GLY A 259 -18.73 3.17 2.02
C GLY A 259 -18.37 3.61 0.59
N GLY A 260 -18.71 2.79 -0.41
CA GLY A 260 -18.47 3.11 -1.82
C GLY A 260 -17.03 2.86 -2.27
N SER A 261 -16.28 2.05 -1.52
CA SER A 261 -14.87 1.76 -1.78
C SER A 261 -14.69 0.53 -2.65
N TYR A 262 -13.48 0.32 -3.18
CA TYR A 262 -13.18 -0.92 -3.88
C TYR A 262 -11.80 -1.51 -3.57
N ILE A 263 -11.73 -2.83 -3.62
CA ILE A 263 -10.50 -3.61 -3.53
C ILE A 263 -10.40 -4.45 -4.81
N GLU A 264 -9.30 -4.30 -5.55
CA GLU A 264 -9.06 -5.02 -6.80
C GLU A 264 -7.69 -5.70 -6.77
N VAL A 265 -7.68 -7.03 -6.90
CA VAL A 265 -6.48 -7.85 -6.66
C VAL A 265 -6.37 -9.06 -7.58
N ASP A 266 -5.17 -9.60 -7.81
CA ASP A 266 -5.05 -10.83 -8.61
C ASP A 266 -5.38 -12.10 -7.80
N SER A 267 -5.18 -12.08 -6.48
CA SER A 267 -5.57 -13.20 -5.61
C SER A 267 -5.77 -12.79 -4.14
N ILE A 268 -6.62 -13.52 -3.43
CA ILE A 268 -6.85 -13.36 -1.98
C ILE A 268 -6.66 -14.71 -1.28
N ASN A 269 -5.90 -14.68 -0.19
CA ASN A 269 -5.85 -15.74 0.82
C ASN A 269 -6.04 -15.09 2.20
N ALA A 270 -7.28 -15.09 2.68
CA ALA A 270 -7.67 -14.53 3.96
C ALA A 270 -7.87 -15.65 5.00
N SER A 271 -7.20 -15.56 6.15
CA SER A 271 -7.34 -16.55 7.23
C SER A 271 -8.58 -16.33 8.11
N GLY A 272 -9.29 -15.22 7.92
CA GLY A 272 -10.56 -14.91 8.55
C GLY A 272 -11.63 -14.63 7.48
N ARG A 273 -12.26 -13.46 7.57
CA ARG A 273 -13.42 -13.09 6.76
C ARG A 273 -13.13 -12.08 5.65
N GLY A 274 -14.06 -12.00 4.69
CA GLY A 274 -14.14 -10.94 3.71
C GLY A 274 -15.49 -10.23 3.74
N GLU A 275 -15.50 -8.91 3.59
CA GLU A 275 -16.72 -8.13 3.65
C GLU A 275 -16.75 -7.01 2.60
N ALA A 276 -17.88 -6.86 1.91
CA ALA A 276 -18.16 -5.69 1.09
C ALA A 276 -19.52 -5.09 1.46
N TYR A 277 -19.51 -3.86 1.97
CA TYR A 277 -20.67 -3.17 2.50
C TYR A 277 -20.84 -1.74 1.94
N GLY A 278 -22.09 -1.33 1.70
CA GLY A 278 -22.43 0.07 1.42
C GLY A 278 -21.99 0.59 0.06
N ASN A 279 -22.42 -0.07 -1.02
CA ASN A 279 -22.08 0.19 -2.43
C ASN A 279 -20.60 -0.06 -2.76
N SER A 280 -19.98 -1.02 -2.09
CA SER A 280 -18.57 -1.33 -2.24
C SER A 280 -18.33 -2.52 -3.17
N ARG A 281 -17.07 -2.71 -3.60
CA ARG A 281 -16.72 -3.79 -4.52
C ARG A 281 -15.42 -4.50 -4.12
N ILE A 282 -15.44 -5.83 -4.14
CA ILE A 282 -14.23 -6.65 -4.13
C ILE A 282 -14.14 -7.37 -5.48
N ALA A 283 -13.05 -7.17 -6.20
CA ALA A 283 -12.76 -7.81 -7.49
C ALA A 283 -11.46 -8.61 -7.40
N VAL A 284 -11.49 -9.88 -7.78
CA VAL A 284 -10.37 -10.80 -7.72
C VAL A 284 -10.16 -11.43 -9.11
N TRP A 285 -9.03 -11.14 -9.74
CA TRP A 285 -8.72 -11.61 -11.10
C TRP A 285 -8.17 -13.04 -11.17
N GLY A 286 -8.15 -13.73 -10.03
CA GLY A 286 -7.72 -15.10 -9.85
C GLY A 286 -8.47 -15.74 -8.70
N ASN A 287 -7.77 -16.49 -7.85
CA ASN A 287 -8.42 -17.25 -6.78
C ASN A 287 -8.67 -16.39 -5.55
N ALA A 288 -9.81 -16.62 -4.90
CA ALA A 288 -10.20 -16.01 -3.64
C ALA A 288 -10.49 -17.09 -2.59
N SER A 289 -9.79 -17.05 -1.46
CA SER A 289 -9.98 -17.95 -0.33
C SER A 289 -10.18 -17.15 0.94
N PHE A 290 -11.25 -17.45 1.66
CA PHE A 290 -11.55 -16.94 3.00
C PHE A 290 -11.71 -18.15 3.91
N ALA A 291 -11.01 -18.21 5.04
CA ALA A 291 -11.10 -19.39 5.91
C ALA A 291 -12.42 -19.44 6.70
N GLU A 292 -13.04 -18.28 6.90
CA GLU A 292 -14.29 -18.12 7.62
C GLU A 292 -15.40 -17.66 6.64
N GLU A 293 -16.02 -16.51 6.88
CA GLU A 293 -17.16 -16.04 6.10
C GLU A 293 -16.78 -15.07 4.98
N PHE A 294 -17.64 -15.00 3.96
CA PHE A 294 -17.67 -13.86 3.05
C PHE A 294 -19.06 -13.22 3.05
N TYR A 295 -19.12 -11.91 3.30
CA TYR A 295 -20.37 -11.16 3.46
C TYR A 295 -20.50 -10.01 2.45
N LEU A 296 -21.64 -9.97 1.75
CA LEU A 296 -22.01 -8.91 0.80
C LEU A 296 -23.30 -8.22 1.23
N ASN A 297 -23.26 -6.90 1.37
CA ASN A 297 -24.41 -6.14 1.82
C ASN A 297 -24.48 -4.73 1.22
N GLY A 298 -25.70 -4.22 1.04
CA GLY A 298 -25.99 -2.82 0.74
C GLY A 298 -25.60 -2.41 -0.67
N ASN A 299 -26.13 -3.09 -1.69
CA ASN A 299 -25.80 -2.89 -3.11
C ASN A 299 -24.30 -3.07 -3.44
N SER A 300 -23.62 -3.96 -2.73
CA SER A 300 -22.19 -4.22 -2.94
C SER A 300 -21.98 -5.32 -3.99
N SER A 301 -20.74 -5.52 -4.42
CA SER A 301 -20.42 -6.54 -5.43
C SER A 301 -19.16 -7.34 -5.13
N LEU A 302 -19.21 -8.63 -5.46
CA LEU A 302 -18.06 -9.52 -5.55
C LEU A 302 -17.89 -10.01 -6.99
N GLU A 303 -16.69 -9.94 -7.52
CA GLU A 303 -16.31 -10.59 -8.77
C GLU A 303 -15.04 -11.41 -8.57
N VAL A 304 -15.07 -12.68 -9.00
CA VAL A 304 -13.94 -13.61 -8.91
C VAL A 304 -13.78 -14.33 -10.25
N ASP A 305 -12.63 -14.15 -10.91
CA ASP A 305 -12.33 -14.78 -12.20
C ASP A 305 -11.69 -16.18 -12.06
N GLY A 306 -11.33 -16.58 -10.83
CA GLY A 306 -10.82 -17.91 -10.49
C GLY A 306 -11.71 -18.69 -9.53
N ASP A 307 -11.12 -19.64 -8.80
CA ASP A 307 -11.81 -20.43 -7.80
C ASP A 307 -12.11 -19.58 -6.56
N PHE A 308 -13.29 -19.80 -5.97
CA PHE A 308 -13.72 -19.18 -4.72
C PHE A 308 -13.88 -20.24 -3.63
N SER A 309 -13.39 -19.94 -2.42
CA SER A 309 -13.68 -20.76 -1.25
C SER A 309 -13.94 -19.93 0.00
N SER A 310 -14.93 -20.37 0.77
CA SER A 310 -15.23 -19.86 2.11
C SER A 310 -15.86 -20.94 2.99
N ASP A 311 -15.92 -20.71 4.30
CA ASP A 311 -16.75 -21.52 5.20
C ASP A 311 -18.23 -21.21 4.96
N THR A 312 -18.59 -19.93 4.97
CA THR A 312 -19.93 -19.44 4.63
C THR A 312 -19.87 -18.31 3.61
N LEU A 313 -20.94 -18.16 2.82
CA LEU A 313 -21.07 -17.11 1.81
C LEU A 313 -22.47 -16.49 1.90
N GLU A 314 -22.54 -15.22 2.24
CA GLU A 314 -23.79 -14.50 2.39
C GLU A 314 -23.86 -13.27 1.49
N CYS A 315 -25.02 -13.06 0.88
CA CYS A 315 -25.30 -11.89 0.09
C CYS A 315 -26.72 -11.38 0.30
N GLN A 316 -26.80 -10.07 0.55
CA GLN A 316 -28.03 -9.40 0.92
C GLN A 316 -28.21 -8.04 0.22
N PHE A 317 -29.43 -7.54 0.22
CA PHE A 317 -29.80 -6.14 -0.08
C PHE A 317 -29.33 -5.66 -1.46
N ASN A 318 -29.87 -6.27 -2.51
CA ASN A 318 -29.56 -6.00 -3.92
C ASN A 318 -28.07 -6.03 -4.28
N SER A 319 -27.26 -6.73 -3.50
CA SER A 319 -25.86 -6.98 -3.82
C SER A 319 -25.75 -8.00 -4.96
N THR A 320 -24.59 -8.05 -5.60
CA THR A 320 -24.34 -8.95 -6.74
C THR A 320 -23.06 -9.76 -6.52
N MET A 321 -23.05 -11.02 -6.95
CA MET A 321 -21.83 -11.81 -6.97
C MET A 321 -21.67 -12.54 -8.30
N LYS A 322 -20.44 -12.61 -8.79
CA LYS A 322 -20.06 -13.42 -9.94
C LYS A 322 -18.79 -14.19 -9.62
N ILE A 323 -18.84 -15.51 -9.73
CA ILE A 323 -17.70 -16.40 -9.55
C ILE A 323 -17.57 -17.26 -10.81
N GLN A 324 -16.45 -17.10 -11.53
CA GLN A 324 -16.21 -17.80 -12.79
C GLN A 324 -15.65 -19.22 -12.58
N GLY A 325 -14.79 -19.41 -11.56
CA GLY A 325 -14.21 -20.71 -11.23
C GLY A 325 -15.12 -21.57 -10.36
N ASN A 326 -14.53 -22.57 -9.71
CA ASN A 326 -15.23 -23.47 -8.81
C ASN A 326 -15.53 -22.77 -7.48
N THR A 327 -16.73 -23.01 -6.94
CA THR A 327 -17.14 -22.51 -5.63
C THR A 327 -17.10 -23.64 -4.61
N SER A 328 -16.27 -23.52 -3.59
CA SER A 328 -16.16 -24.49 -2.49
C SER A 328 -16.62 -23.87 -1.18
N ILE A 329 -17.68 -24.45 -0.59
CA ILE A 329 -18.27 -23.98 0.67
C ILE A 329 -18.13 -25.08 1.72
N ALA A 330 -17.34 -24.84 2.76
CA ALA A 330 -16.99 -25.84 3.75
C ALA A 330 -18.05 -25.97 4.86
N GLY A 331 -18.53 -24.84 5.37
CA GLY A 331 -19.34 -24.75 6.58
C GLY A 331 -20.83 -24.58 6.34
N THR A 332 -21.47 -24.13 7.42
CA THR A 332 -22.91 -23.89 7.56
C THR A 332 -23.13 -22.73 8.49
N PHE A 333 -24.13 -21.89 8.23
CA PHE A 333 -24.47 -20.80 9.14
C PHE A 333 -24.91 -21.33 10.52
N ASP A 334 -24.51 -20.63 11.58
CA ASP A 334 -24.79 -20.99 12.98
C ASP A 334 -26.21 -20.64 13.44
N TRP A 335 -26.85 -19.69 12.76
CA TRP A 335 -28.22 -19.25 13.01
C TRP A 335 -29.28 -20.12 12.32
N VAL A 336 -28.87 -21.18 11.61
CA VAL A 336 -29.79 -22.11 10.98
C VAL A 336 -30.40 -23.01 12.05
N SER A 337 -31.70 -22.83 12.30
CA SER A 337 -32.47 -23.66 13.22
C SER A 337 -33.30 -24.69 12.44
N ASN A 338 -33.59 -25.84 13.06
CA ASN A 338 -34.45 -26.92 12.53
C ASN A 338 -33.83 -27.91 11.52
N GLY A 339 -32.51 -28.10 11.53
CA GLY A 339 -31.87 -29.19 10.78
C GLY A 339 -31.66 -28.91 9.29
N GLU A 340 -31.88 -27.67 8.85
CA GLU A 340 -31.38 -27.15 7.58
C GLU A 340 -29.84 -27.02 7.64
N VAL A 341 -29.16 -27.24 6.51
CA VAL A 341 -27.69 -27.36 6.46
C VAL A 341 -27.17 -26.60 5.24
N PHE A 342 -27.29 -25.26 5.25
CA PHE A 342 -26.79 -24.42 4.16
C PHE A 342 -25.63 -23.51 4.59
N GLY A 343 -24.69 -23.35 3.68
CA GLY A 343 -23.51 -22.48 3.82
C GLY A 343 -23.52 -21.29 2.86
N VAL A 344 -24.52 -21.23 1.96
CA VAL A 344 -24.73 -20.11 1.05
C VAL A 344 -26.12 -19.51 1.28
N SER A 345 -26.16 -18.19 1.53
CA SER A 345 -27.39 -17.42 1.75
C SER A 345 -27.49 -16.30 0.73
N ILE A 346 -28.49 -16.36 -0.15
CA ILE A 346 -28.75 -15.35 -1.20
C ILE A 346 -30.14 -14.77 -0.95
N GLN A 347 -30.20 -13.57 -0.39
CA GLN A 347 -31.46 -13.04 0.13
C GLN A 347 -31.64 -11.54 -0.12
N LYS A 348 -32.86 -11.05 0.15
CA LYS A 348 -33.21 -9.62 0.11
C LYS A 348 -32.83 -8.94 -1.22
N GLY A 349 -33.11 -9.60 -2.34
CA GLY A 349 -32.85 -9.07 -3.69
C GLY A 349 -31.44 -9.29 -4.21
N CYS A 350 -30.62 -10.10 -3.54
CA CYS A 350 -29.27 -10.41 -4.04
C CYS A 350 -29.34 -11.27 -5.33
N HIS A 351 -28.38 -11.06 -6.23
CA HIS A 351 -28.23 -11.85 -7.45
C HIS A 351 -26.83 -12.48 -7.55
N ALA A 352 -26.78 -13.80 -7.77
CA ALA A 352 -25.54 -14.56 -7.87
C ALA A 352 -25.39 -15.28 -9.22
N GLN A 353 -24.15 -15.37 -9.70
CA GLN A 353 -23.78 -16.20 -10.83
C GLN A 353 -22.57 -17.08 -10.47
N PHE A 354 -22.69 -18.38 -10.67
CA PHE A 354 -21.64 -19.38 -10.44
C PHE A 354 -21.36 -20.14 -11.74
N GLU A 355 -20.23 -19.87 -12.41
CA GLU A 355 -19.96 -20.46 -13.74
C GLU A 355 -19.25 -21.82 -13.69
N GLY A 356 -18.42 -22.08 -12.68
CA GLY A 356 -17.74 -23.37 -12.46
C GLY A 356 -18.59 -24.38 -11.68
N THR A 357 -17.93 -25.21 -10.87
CA THR A 357 -18.67 -26.13 -9.97
C THR A 357 -19.46 -25.31 -8.95
N THR A 358 -20.79 -25.43 -8.99
CA THR A 358 -21.67 -24.73 -8.05
C THR A 358 -21.65 -25.41 -6.68
N PRO A 359 -21.96 -24.68 -5.60
CA PRO A 359 -22.27 -25.31 -4.33
C PRO A 359 -23.38 -26.35 -4.52
N ALA A 360 -23.33 -27.44 -3.76
CA ALA A 360 -24.39 -28.45 -3.80
C ALA A 360 -25.74 -27.80 -3.47
N ASN A 361 -26.81 -28.14 -4.19
CA ASN A 361 -28.11 -27.46 -4.05
C ASN A 361 -28.66 -27.46 -2.61
N ASN A 362 -28.37 -28.51 -1.84
CA ASN A 362 -28.77 -28.58 -0.42
C ASN A 362 -27.98 -27.63 0.50
N LYS A 363 -26.92 -27.00 -0.01
CA LYS A 363 -26.12 -26.00 0.70
C LYS A 363 -26.50 -24.54 0.38
N VAL A 364 -27.51 -24.30 -0.46
CA VAL A 364 -27.90 -22.96 -0.92
C VAL A 364 -29.32 -22.62 -0.47
N ASN A 365 -29.46 -21.52 0.25
CA ASN A 365 -30.73 -20.89 0.58
C ASN A 365 -30.92 -19.64 -0.29
N ILE A 366 -32.07 -19.54 -0.97
CA ILE A 366 -32.42 -18.41 -1.84
C ILE A 366 -33.78 -17.87 -1.40
N ASP A 367 -33.80 -16.66 -0.84
CA ASP A 367 -35.05 -16.00 -0.41
C ASP A 367 -35.69 -15.20 -1.58
N ASN A 368 -36.97 -14.90 -1.43
CA ASN A 368 -37.81 -14.18 -2.36
C ASN A 368 -37.14 -12.92 -2.91
N TYR A 369 -37.35 -12.67 -4.22
CA TYR A 369 -36.77 -11.60 -5.02
C TYR A 369 -35.26 -11.72 -5.29
N SER A 370 -34.61 -12.76 -4.79
CA SER A 370 -33.20 -13.06 -5.04
C SER A 370 -33.08 -14.14 -6.11
N SER A 371 -31.92 -14.25 -6.77
CA SER A 371 -31.69 -15.30 -7.77
C SER A 371 -30.25 -15.78 -7.78
N ALA A 372 -30.07 -17.04 -8.17
CA ALA A 372 -28.77 -17.62 -8.42
C ALA A 372 -28.83 -18.44 -9.71
N ILE A 373 -27.83 -18.27 -10.58
CA ILE A 373 -27.74 -19.01 -11.85
C ILE A 373 -26.39 -19.72 -12.00
N ASP A 374 -26.37 -20.82 -12.73
CA ASP A 374 -25.15 -21.52 -13.12
C ASP A 374 -24.54 -20.95 -14.43
N GLY A 375 -23.39 -21.48 -14.85
CA GLY A 375 -22.72 -21.12 -16.11
C GLY A 375 -23.53 -21.42 -17.38
N ASN A 376 -24.61 -22.20 -17.28
CA ASN A 376 -25.55 -22.49 -18.38
C ASN A 376 -26.81 -21.60 -18.32
N TRP A 377 -26.83 -20.58 -17.47
CA TRP A 377 -28.00 -19.71 -17.23
C TRP A 377 -29.21 -20.46 -16.66
N THR A 378 -28.96 -21.58 -15.99
CA THR A 378 -29.99 -22.35 -15.28
C THR A 378 -30.14 -21.80 -13.87
N GLU A 379 -31.36 -21.50 -13.45
CA GLU A 379 -31.64 -21.12 -12.06
C GLU A 379 -31.30 -22.26 -11.11
N LEU A 380 -30.57 -21.93 -10.04
CA LEU A 380 -30.42 -22.80 -8.88
C LEU A 380 -31.70 -22.67 -8.05
N TYR A 381 -32.34 -23.80 -7.73
CA TYR A 381 -33.57 -23.82 -6.95
C TYR A 381 -33.29 -24.33 -5.54
N GLN A 382 -33.98 -23.74 -4.56
CA GLN A 382 -34.11 -24.30 -3.22
C GLN A 382 -34.87 -25.63 -3.33
N GLN A 383 -34.23 -26.74 -2.92
CA GLN A 383 -34.95 -28.00 -2.72
C GLN A 383 -35.44 -28.04 -1.27
N PHE A 384 -36.76 -27.93 -1.09
CA PHE A 384 -37.43 -28.16 0.20
C PHE A 384 -37.40 -29.62 0.61
#